data_AF-A0A9D8A2J9-F1
#
_entry.id   AF-A0A9D8A2J9-F1
#
_cell.length_a   1.000
_cell.length_b   1.000
_cell.length_c   1.000
_cell.angle_alpha   90.00
_cell.angle_beta   90.00
_cell.angle_gamma   90.00
#
_symmetry.space_group_name_H-M   'P 1'
#
loop_
_entity.id
_entity.type
_entity.pdbx_description
1 polymer ?
#
loop_
_entity_poly.entity_id
_entity_poly.type
_entity_poly.pdbx_seq_one_letter_code
_entity_poly.pdbx_strand_id
1 'polypeptide(L)'
;MNKITNIAFDDRYWLLALFSGFALLAVALMFQYGLDEQPCVMCIHVRLWISLLIIVVVIRLLINRRPLFNSISHFIMTLIAIGLTERSYQLLGTERGFLFGSCNFSLGFPDWLAFDQWLPSIYGVETSCGYTPKLIFDITMAEALIVMSALFLIISSSLFVMSLFKKK
;
A
#
# COMPACT_ATOMS: atom_id res chain seq x y z
N MET A 1 -2.14 1.16 -29.34
CA MET A 1 -1.03 1.44 -28.40
C MET A 1 -0.91 2.90 -27.94
N ASN A 2 -1.21 3.93 -28.76
CA ASN A 2 -0.96 5.33 -28.37
C ASN A 2 -1.88 5.93 -27.29
N LYS A 3 -3.12 5.44 -27.12
CA LYS A 3 -4.03 5.95 -26.06
C LYS A 3 -3.58 5.53 -24.66
N ILE A 4 -3.13 4.28 -24.49
CA ILE A 4 -2.76 3.73 -23.18
C ILE A 4 -1.41 4.29 -22.69
N THR A 5 -0.46 4.53 -23.61
CA THR A 5 0.82 5.18 -23.26
C THR A 5 0.69 6.65 -22.89
N ASN A 6 -0.44 7.30 -23.17
CA ASN A 6 -0.72 8.64 -22.66
C ASN A 6 -1.27 8.61 -21.23
N ILE A 7 -1.98 7.56 -20.83
CA ILE A 7 -2.47 7.39 -19.45
C ILE A 7 -1.31 7.33 -18.45
N ALA A 8 -0.20 6.67 -18.82
CA ALA A 8 1.00 6.59 -17.97
C ALA A 8 1.67 7.94 -17.66
N PHE A 9 1.36 8.98 -18.44
CA PHE A 9 1.89 10.34 -18.27
C PHE A 9 0.81 11.33 -17.83
N ASP A 10 -0.46 10.94 -17.85
CA ASP A 10 -1.56 11.83 -17.48
C ASP A 10 -1.59 12.05 -15.97
N ASP A 11 -1.77 13.30 -15.53
CA ASP A 11 -1.87 13.64 -14.11
C ASP A 11 -3.11 13.01 -13.47
N ARG A 12 -4.15 12.75 -14.27
CA ARG A 12 -5.38 12.12 -13.80
C ARG A 12 -5.13 10.75 -13.19
N TYR A 13 -4.24 9.95 -13.80
CA TYR A 13 -3.87 8.64 -13.25
C TYR A 13 -3.21 8.78 -11.88
N TRP A 14 -2.27 9.72 -11.76
CA TRP A 14 -1.55 9.96 -10.50
C TRP A 14 -2.46 10.55 -9.42
N LEU A 15 -3.37 11.46 -9.78
CA LEU A 15 -4.39 11.97 -8.86
C LEU A 15 -5.36 10.88 -8.40
N LEU A 16 -5.73 9.96 -9.29
CA LEU A 16 -6.58 8.82 -8.92
C LEU A 16 -5.86 7.88 -7.96
N ALA A 17 -4.57 7.61 -8.19
CA ALA A 17 -3.73 6.84 -7.27
C ALA A 17 -3.54 7.56 -5.91
N LEU A 18 -3.44 8.88 -5.92
CA LEU A 18 -3.37 9.68 -4.69
C LEU A 18 -4.67 9.56 -3.89
N PHE A 19 -5.79 9.75 -4.56
CA PHE A 19 -7.11 9.69 -3.95
C PHE A 19 -7.43 8.28 -3.42
N SER A 20 -7.08 7.23 -4.18
CA SER A 20 -7.26 5.85 -3.72
C SER A 20 -6.39 5.54 -2.49
N GLY A 21 -5.14 6.01 -2.45
CA GLY A 21 -4.28 5.86 -1.27
C GLY A 21 -4.87 6.53 -0.03
N PHE A 22 -5.32 7.78 -0.14
CA PHE A 22 -5.98 8.48 0.96
C PHE A 22 -7.29 7.82 1.37
N ALA A 23 -8.10 7.35 0.43
CA ALA A 23 -9.33 6.64 0.72
C ALA A 23 -9.06 5.34 1.50
N LEU A 24 -8.06 4.56 1.12
CA LEU A 24 -7.68 3.32 1.84
C LEU A 24 -7.21 3.62 3.27
N LEU A 25 -6.39 4.66 3.48
CA LEU A 25 -5.99 5.08 4.82
C LEU A 25 -7.18 5.58 5.63
N ALA A 26 -8.06 6.39 5.05
CA ALA A 26 -9.25 6.90 5.72
C ALA A 26 -10.18 5.77 6.17
N VAL A 27 -10.40 4.77 5.31
CA VAL A 27 -11.13 3.56 5.66
C VAL A 27 -10.42 2.84 6.82
N ALA A 28 -9.11 2.63 6.74
CA ALA A 28 -8.37 1.95 7.82
C ALA A 28 -8.47 2.68 9.17
N LEU A 29 -8.41 4.02 9.17
CA LEU A 29 -8.61 4.83 10.39
C LEU A 29 -10.05 4.78 10.89
N MET A 30 -11.03 4.74 9.98
CA MET A 30 -12.44 4.59 10.34
C MET A 30 -12.69 3.24 11.03
N PHE A 31 -12.07 2.15 10.58
CA PHE A 31 -12.15 0.87 11.28
C PHE A 31 -11.48 0.92 12.66
N GLN A 32 -10.32 1.58 12.78
CA GLN A 32 -9.61 1.68 14.05
C GLN A 32 -10.38 2.50 15.09
N TYR A 33 -10.88 3.69 14.73
CA TYR A 33 -11.51 4.62 15.67
C TYR A 33 -13.04 4.54 15.70
N GLY A 34 -13.66 4.03 14.63
CA GLY A 34 -15.11 3.92 14.52
C GLY A 34 -15.65 2.56 14.92
N LEU A 35 -14.85 1.50 14.75
CA LEU A 35 -15.24 0.12 15.09
C LEU A 35 -14.36 -0.47 16.20
N ASP A 36 -13.47 0.32 16.81
CA ASP A 36 -12.55 -0.07 17.88
C ASP A 36 -11.70 -1.32 17.54
N GLU A 37 -11.38 -1.50 16.26
CA GLU A 37 -10.58 -2.62 15.77
C GLU A 37 -9.08 -2.36 15.99
N GLN A 38 -8.47 -3.14 16.89
CA GLN A 38 -7.07 -2.98 17.27
C GLN A 38 -6.13 -3.36 16.10
N PRO A 39 -5.16 -2.50 15.75
CA PRO A 39 -4.26 -2.76 14.64
C PRO A 39 -3.16 -3.78 15.00
N CYS A 40 -2.92 -4.69 14.06
CA CYS A 40 -1.86 -5.68 14.10
C CYS A 40 -0.55 -5.19 13.44
N VAL A 41 0.60 -5.81 13.73
CA VAL A 41 1.90 -5.43 13.13
C VAL A 41 1.87 -5.46 11.60
N MET A 42 1.31 -6.51 11.00
CA MET A 42 1.19 -6.63 9.53
C MET A 42 0.27 -5.55 8.94
N CYS A 43 -0.77 -5.17 9.67
CA CYS A 43 -1.72 -4.13 9.32
C CYS A 43 -1.01 -2.76 9.27
N ILE A 44 -0.13 -2.48 10.24
CA ILE A 44 0.69 -1.28 10.26
C ILE A 44 1.70 -1.27 9.10
N HIS A 45 2.34 -2.41 8.78
CA HIS A 45 3.20 -2.50 7.59
C HIS A 45 2.46 -2.16 6.29
N VAL A 46 1.23 -2.66 6.13
CA VAL A 46 0.38 -2.33 4.96
C VAL A 46 0.10 -0.82 4.92
N ARG A 47 -0.26 -0.20 6.05
CA ARG A 47 -0.48 1.26 6.13
C ARG A 47 0.77 2.05 5.78
N LEU A 48 1.95 1.63 6.24
CA LEU A 48 3.23 2.27 5.89
C LEU A 48 3.50 2.21 4.38
N TRP A 49 3.22 1.07 3.72
CA TRP A 49 3.33 0.98 2.26
C TRP A 49 2.38 1.92 1.53
N ILE A 50 1.13 2.07 2.01
CA ILE A 50 0.15 3.01 1.43
C ILE A 50 0.59 4.47 1.66
N SER A 51 1.10 4.80 2.84
CA SER A 51 1.67 6.12 3.12
C SER A 51 2.86 6.44 2.21
N LEU A 52 3.74 5.45 1.99
CA LEU A 52 4.86 5.58 1.06
C LEU A 52 4.38 5.79 -0.38
N LEU A 53 3.32 5.10 -0.80
CA LEU A 53 2.67 5.30 -2.11
C LEU A 53 2.23 6.76 -2.27
N ILE A 54 1.50 7.29 -1.28
CA ILE A 54 1.01 8.67 -1.30
C ILE A 54 2.18 9.65 -1.44
N ILE A 55 3.23 9.49 -0.63
CA ILE A 55 4.42 10.35 -0.68
C ILE A 55 5.05 10.32 -2.08
N VAL A 56 5.22 9.13 -2.68
CA VAL A 56 5.81 8.98 -4.03
C VAL A 56 4.94 9.65 -5.10
N VAL A 57 3.61 9.49 -5.00
CA VAL A 57 2.67 10.15 -5.92
C VAL A 57 2.73 11.66 -5.80
N VAL A 58 2.74 12.20 -4.57
CA VAL A 58 2.84 13.65 -4.32
C VAL A 58 4.16 14.19 -4.85
N ILE A 59 5.28 13.53 -4.56
CA ILE A 59 6.60 13.92 -5.08
C ILE A 59 6.59 13.92 -6.61
N ARG A 60 6.03 12.90 -7.25
CA ARG A 60 5.90 12.85 -8.71
C ARG A 60 5.09 14.02 -9.25
N LEU A 61 3.97 14.38 -8.61
CA LEU A 61 3.11 15.49 -9.03
C LEU A 61 3.81 16.85 -8.89
N LEU A 62 4.70 17.00 -7.91
CA LEU A 62 5.49 18.22 -7.70
C LEU A 62 6.68 18.34 -8.65
N ILE A 63 7.29 17.22 -9.05
CA ILE A 63 8.45 17.21 -9.94
C ILE A 63 8.03 17.46 -11.40
N ASN A 64 8.82 18.27 -12.09
CA ASN A 64 8.58 18.65 -13.48
C ASN A 64 8.53 17.43 -14.42
N ARG A 65 7.80 17.51 -15.55
CA ARG A 65 7.39 16.41 -16.46
C ARG A 65 8.53 15.72 -17.24
N ARG A 66 9.69 15.52 -16.64
CA ARG A 66 10.83 14.85 -17.27
C ARG A 66 10.56 13.34 -17.37
N PRO A 67 10.83 12.71 -18.53
CA PRO A 67 10.55 11.29 -18.74
C PRO A 67 11.35 10.38 -17.81
N LEU A 68 12.56 10.78 -17.42
CA LEU A 68 13.39 10.04 -16.46
C LEU A 68 12.71 9.92 -15.09
N PHE A 69 12.22 11.03 -14.54
CA PHE A 69 11.54 11.03 -13.24
C PHE A 69 10.25 10.22 -13.28
N ASN A 70 9.48 10.30 -14.38
CA ASN A 70 8.27 9.48 -14.53
C ASN A 70 8.60 7.97 -14.52
N SER A 71 9.68 7.56 -15.20
CA SER A 71 10.12 6.17 -15.19
C SER A 71 10.58 5.70 -13.81
N ILE A 72 11.29 6.56 -13.07
CA ILE A 72 11.71 6.28 -11.69
C ILE A 72 10.49 6.16 -10.77
N SER A 73 9.51 7.05 -10.88
CA SER A 73 8.29 6.98 -10.08
C SER A 73 7.49 5.70 -10.34
N HIS A 74 7.37 5.26 -11.60
CA HIS A 74 6.74 3.97 -11.94
C HIS A 74 7.52 2.76 -11.42
N PHE A 75 8.85 2.84 -11.41
CA PHE A 75 9.71 1.80 -10.81
C PHE A 75 9.46 1.69 -9.30
N ILE A 76 9.51 2.82 -8.59
CA ILE A 76 9.25 2.87 -7.14
C ILE A 76 7.82 2.41 -6.85
N MET A 77 6.83 2.82 -7.65
CA MET A 77 5.44 2.37 -7.50
C MET A 77 5.31 0.84 -7.58
N THR A 78 6.04 0.23 -8.51
CA THR A 78 6.03 -1.23 -8.67
C THR A 78 6.68 -1.92 -7.48
N LEU A 79 7.78 -1.38 -6.94
CA LEU A 79 8.39 -1.90 -5.70
C LEU A 79 7.42 -1.83 -4.52
N ILE A 80 6.69 -0.73 -4.38
CA ILE A 80 5.65 -0.57 -3.35
C ILE A 80 4.54 -1.58 -3.55
N ALA A 81 4.08 -1.80 -4.79
CA ALA A 81 3.04 -2.78 -5.08
C ALA A 81 3.48 -4.21 -4.76
N ILE A 82 4.76 -4.56 -5.00
CA ILE A 82 5.35 -5.85 -4.62
C ILE A 82 5.33 -5.99 -3.09
N GLY A 83 5.85 -5.01 -2.36
CA GLY A 83 5.89 -5.04 -0.90
C GLY A 83 4.49 -5.10 -0.27
N LEU A 84 3.54 -4.35 -0.82
CA LEU A 84 2.13 -4.39 -0.40
C LEU A 84 1.51 -5.78 -0.62
N THR A 85 1.79 -6.40 -1.77
CA THR A 85 1.27 -7.75 -2.10
C THR A 85 1.90 -8.82 -1.21
N GLU A 86 3.21 -8.75 -0.97
CA GLU A 86 3.90 -9.67 -0.06
C GLU A 86 3.32 -9.60 1.35
N ARG A 87 3.14 -8.38 1.90
CA ARG A 87 2.58 -8.21 3.25
C ARG A 87 1.10 -8.60 3.32
N SER A 88 0.32 -8.33 2.28
CA SER A 88 -1.09 -8.77 2.19
C SER A 88 -1.19 -10.30 2.13
N TYR A 89 -0.27 -10.96 1.43
CA TYR A 89 -0.19 -12.42 1.37
C TYR A 89 0.18 -13.01 2.74
N GLN A 90 1.15 -12.41 3.43
CA GLN A 90 1.52 -12.82 4.80
C GLN A 90 0.33 -12.67 5.76
N LEU A 91 -0.40 -11.56 5.69
CA LEU A 91 -1.58 -11.32 6.51
C LEU A 91 -2.66 -12.40 6.29
N LEU A 92 -3.00 -12.68 5.02
CA LEU A 92 -3.98 -13.70 4.67
C LEU A 92 -3.51 -15.11 5.09
N GLY A 93 -2.21 -15.40 4.90
CA GLY A 93 -1.63 -16.67 5.32
C GLY A 93 -1.70 -16.87 6.84
N THR A 94 -1.51 -15.80 7.62
CA THR A 94 -1.66 -15.84 9.09
C THR A 94 -3.11 -16.00 9.51
N GLU A 95 -4.05 -15.32 8.87
CA GLU A 95 -5.48 -15.48 9.13
C GLU A 95 -5.98 -16.91 8.85
N ARG A 96 -5.53 -17.52 7.73
CA ARG A 96 -5.91 -18.89 7.37
C ARG A 96 -5.11 -19.98 8.11
N GLY A 97 -4.14 -19.59 8.94
CA GLY A 97 -3.30 -20.51 9.70
C GLY A 97 -2.20 -21.22 8.90
N PHE A 98 -1.91 -20.78 7.67
CA PHE A 98 -0.81 -21.31 6.85
C PHE A 98 0.56 -20.73 7.24
N LEU A 99 0.58 -19.53 7.83
CA LEU A 99 1.79 -18.85 8.28
C LEU A 99 1.67 -18.48 9.75
N PHE A 100 2.68 -18.79 10.56
CA PHE A 100 2.68 -18.39 11.97
C PHE A 100 2.89 -16.87 12.09
N GLY A 101 1.92 -16.19 12.67
CA GLY A 101 2.06 -14.78 13.04
C GLY A 101 3.07 -14.63 14.16
N SER A 102 3.97 -13.66 14.06
CA SER A 102 4.84 -13.29 15.17
C SER A 102 4.01 -12.66 16.30
N CYS A 103 4.10 -13.21 17.51
CA CYS A 103 3.54 -12.60 18.74
C CYS A 103 4.38 -11.42 19.24
N ASN A 104 5.09 -10.74 18.34
CA ASN A 104 5.92 -9.60 18.67
C ASN A 104 5.15 -8.33 18.35
N PHE A 105 5.16 -7.37 19.26
CA PHE A 105 4.51 -6.05 19.09
C PHE A 105 5.48 -5.02 18.47
N SER A 106 6.76 -5.36 18.33
CA SER A 106 7.73 -4.52 17.65
C SER A 106 7.65 -4.68 16.13
N LEU A 107 7.66 -3.55 15.42
CA LEU A 107 7.74 -3.48 13.97
C LEU A 107 9.09 -3.93 13.39
N GLY A 108 10.12 -4.06 14.24
CA GLY A 108 11.47 -4.46 13.82
C GLY A 108 12.26 -3.37 13.08
N PHE A 109 11.81 -2.10 13.13
CA PHE A 109 12.57 -0.96 12.65
C PHE A 109 13.65 -0.55 13.66
N PRO A 110 14.79 0.02 13.19
CA PRO A 110 15.79 0.58 14.09
C PRO A 110 15.24 1.81 14.83
N ASP A 111 15.79 2.13 16.00
CA ASP A 111 15.25 3.16 16.91
C ASP A 111 15.13 4.57 16.28
N TRP A 112 15.93 4.88 15.25
CA TRP A 112 15.86 6.16 14.53
C TRP A 112 14.66 6.27 13.56
N LEU A 113 13.97 5.16 13.27
CA LEU A 113 12.82 5.07 12.37
C LEU A 113 11.61 4.39 13.06
N ALA A 114 11.41 4.68 14.34
CA ALA A 114 10.31 4.17 15.13
C ALA A 114 8.99 4.93 14.83
N PHE A 115 8.31 4.56 13.74
CA PHE A 115 7.04 5.18 13.33
C PHE A 115 5.92 5.06 14.38
N ASP A 116 5.92 3.96 15.12
CA ASP A 116 5.07 3.69 16.27
C ASP A 116 5.28 4.71 17.40
N GLN A 117 6.51 5.16 17.63
CA GLN A 117 6.81 6.17 18.65
C GLN A 117 6.55 7.59 18.17
N TRP A 118 6.80 7.87 16.89
CA TRP A 118 6.61 9.22 16.34
C TRP A 118 5.13 9.58 16.16
N LEU A 119 4.31 8.63 15.72
CA LEU A 119 2.88 8.83 15.45
C LEU A 119 2.06 7.65 16.00
N PRO A 120 1.99 7.49 17.34
CA PRO A 120 1.35 6.34 17.99
C PRO A 120 -0.13 6.23 17.67
N SER A 121 -0.82 7.35 17.46
CA SER A 121 -2.23 7.38 17.09
C SER A 121 -2.51 6.60 15.79
N ILE A 122 -1.61 6.66 14.81
CA ILE A 122 -1.82 6.08 13.47
C ILE A 122 -1.10 4.73 13.32
N TYR A 123 0.09 4.59 13.92
CA TYR A 123 0.99 3.46 13.74
C TYR A 123 1.29 2.66 15.00
N GLY A 124 0.50 2.86 16.07
CA GLY A 124 0.57 2.01 17.26
C GLY A 124 0.14 0.57 16.95
N VAL A 125 0.81 -0.39 17.58
CA VAL A 125 0.45 -1.82 17.51
C VAL A 125 -0.19 -2.18 18.85
N GLU A 126 -1.40 -2.72 18.82
CA GLU A 126 -2.16 -3.03 20.04
C GLU A 126 -2.49 -4.51 20.18
N THR A 127 -2.42 -5.28 19.09
CA THR A 127 -2.81 -6.70 19.08
C THR A 127 -1.87 -7.58 18.27
N SER A 128 -1.91 -8.88 18.55
CA SER A 128 -1.18 -9.90 17.81
C SER A 128 -1.85 -10.23 16.46
N CYS A 129 -1.07 -10.67 15.48
CA CYS A 129 -1.61 -11.06 14.18
C CYS A 129 -2.30 -12.43 14.30
N GLY A 130 -3.56 -12.54 13.90
CA GLY A 130 -4.27 -13.83 13.91
C GLY A 130 -5.74 -13.75 13.47
N TYR A 131 -6.39 -12.61 13.72
CA TYR A 131 -7.76 -12.35 13.28
C TYR A 131 -7.81 -11.03 12.51
N THR A 132 -8.60 -10.99 11.43
CA THR A 132 -8.95 -9.74 10.75
C THR A 132 -10.47 -9.58 10.73
N PRO A 133 -10.97 -8.35 10.91
CA PRO A 133 -12.41 -8.11 10.91
C PRO A 133 -12.97 -8.30 9.50
N LYS A 134 -14.26 -8.63 9.46
CA LYS A 134 -14.99 -8.83 8.23
C LYS A 134 -15.48 -7.49 7.68
N LEU A 135 -15.37 -7.34 6.36
CA LEU A 135 -15.99 -6.28 5.59
C LEU A 135 -17.44 -6.68 5.23
N ILE A 136 -18.02 -5.90 4.32
CA ILE A 136 -19.33 -6.15 3.72
C ILE A 136 -19.27 -7.48 2.93
N PHE A 137 -20.34 -8.28 3.01
CA PHE A 137 -20.49 -9.60 2.36
C PHE A 137 -19.63 -10.75 2.93
N ASP A 138 -19.30 -10.74 4.22
CA ASP A 138 -18.51 -11.81 4.89
C ASP A 138 -17.07 -11.97 4.35
N ILE A 139 -16.60 -11.07 3.49
CA ILE A 139 -15.22 -11.03 2.96
C ILE A 139 -14.30 -10.44 4.03
N THR A 140 -13.12 -11.02 4.24
CA THR A 140 -12.19 -10.51 5.26
C THR A 140 -11.33 -9.36 4.72
N MET A 141 -10.83 -8.50 5.63
CA MET A 141 -9.93 -7.41 5.23
C MET A 141 -8.69 -7.90 4.50
N ALA A 142 -8.13 -9.04 4.92
CA ALA A 142 -6.96 -9.61 4.26
C ALA A 142 -7.27 -10.07 2.83
N GLU A 143 -8.44 -10.66 2.60
CA GLU A 143 -8.89 -11.07 1.26
C GLU A 143 -9.08 -9.88 0.32
N ALA A 144 -9.73 -8.82 0.79
CA ALA A 144 -9.90 -7.61 0.01
C ALA A 144 -8.53 -6.97 -0.33
N LEU A 145 -7.63 -6.90 0.66
CA LEU A 145 -6.29 -6.33 0.50
C LEU A 145 -5.46 -7.08 -0.52
N ILE A 146 -5.41 -8.42 -0.48
CA ILE A 146 -4.60 -9.19 -1.44
C ILE A 146 -5.11 -9.04 -2.88
N VAL A 147 -6.43 -8.99 -3.07
CA VAL A 147 -7.03 -8.79 -4.41
C VAL A 147 -6.68 -7.40 -4.93
N MET A 148 -6.86 -6.37 -4.10
CA MET A 148 -6.54 -4.99 -4.47
C MET A 148 -5.04 -4.81 -4.74
N SER A 149 -4.16 -5.38 -3.90
CA SER A 149 -2.71 -5.28 -4.07
C SER A 149 -2.24 -6.01 -5.33
N ALA A 150 -2.80 -7.19 -5.63
CA ALA A 150 -2.48 -7.93 -6.83
C ALA A 150 -2.90 -7.18 -8.11
N LEU A 151 -4.12 -6.62 -8.12
CA LEU A 151 -4.57 -5.77 -9.23
C LEU A 151 -3.68 -4.53 -9.39
N PHE A 152 -3.33 -3.89 -8.28
CA PHE A 152 -2.44 -2.72 -8.29
C PHE A 152 -1.06 -3.07 -8.85
N LEU A 153 -0.49 -4.21 -8.47
CA LEU A 153 0.79 -4.72 -8.98
C LEU A 153 0.75 -4.98 -10.49
N ILE A 154 -0.33 -5.59 -11.00
CA ILE A 154 -0.50 -5.84 -12.45
C ILE A 154 -0.56 -4.51 -13.21
N ILE A 155 -1.33 -3.53 -12.70
CA ILE A 155 -1.44 -2.21 -13.32
C ILE A 155 -0.11 -1.47 -13.28
N SER A 156 0.56 -1.41 -12.12
CA SER A 156 1.82 -0.68 -11.96
C SER A 156 2.95 -1.28 -12.80
N SER A 157 3.07 -2.62 -12.83
CA SER A 157 4.07 -3.32 -13.64
C SER A 157 3.84 -3.11 -15.14
N SER A 158 2.58 -3.18 -15.60
CA SER A 158 2.21 -2.90 -16.99
C SER A 158 2.58 -1.48 -17.39
N LEU A 159 2.30 -0.49 -16.53
CA LEU A 159 2.63 0.91 -16.78
C LEU A 159 4.14 1.18 -16.75
N PHE A 160 4.87 0.52 -15.85
CA PHE A 160 6.33 0.60 -15.79
C PHE A 160 6.95 0.07 -17.09
N VAL A 161 6.53 -1.11 -17.55
CA VAL A 161 6.97 -1.70 -18.82
C VAL A 161 6.68 -0.75 -19.99
N MET A 162 5.48 -0.18 -20.05
CA MET A 162 5.13 0.81 -21.08
C MET A 162 5.96 2.09 -21.01
N SER A 163 6.32 2.55 -19.80
CA SER A 163 7.18 3.71 -19.60
C SER A 163 8.59 3.47 -20.14
N LEU A 164 9.11 2.23 -20.08
CA LEU A 164 10.39 1.88 -20.67
C LEU A 164 10.35 1.85 -22.20
N PHE A 165 9.26 1.34 -22.79
CA PHE A 165 9.10 1.28 -24.24
C PHE A 165 8.80 2.64 -24.90
N LYS A 166 8.30 3.64 -24.16
CA LYS A 166 8.08 5.01 -24.67
C LYS A 166 9.36 5.85 -24.71
N LYS A 167 10.53 5.22 -24.80
CA LYS A 167 11.82 5.88 -25.01
C LYS A 167 12.07 6.01 -26.53
N LYS A 168 11.36 6.95 -27.17
CA LYS A 168 11.72 7.48 -28.49
C LYS A 168 11.24 8.92 -28.61
#